data_AF-A0A8B6DQA0-F1
#
_entry.id   AF-A0A8B6DQA0-F1
#
_cell.length_a   1.000
_cell.length_b   1.000
_cell.length_c   1.000
_cell.angle_alpha   90.00
_cell.angle_beta   90.00
_cell.angle_gamma   90.00
#
_symmetry.space_group_name_H-M   'P 1'
#
loop_
_entity.id
_entity.type
_entity.pdbx_description
1 polymer ?
#
loop_
_entity_poly.entity_id
_entity_poly.type
_entity_poly.pdbx_seq_one_letter_code
_entity_poly.pdbx_strand_id
1 'polypeptide(L)'
;MTLVQVANHFNVSRITIARLNTRLRDTGTTNDRPRSGRPRKTTLRQDRHIRIVHLRNRFVNASQTARHTHGRHNNRISAQTVRKRLRQVG
;
A
#
# COMPACT_ATOMS: atom_id res chain seq x y z
N MET A 1 -13.34 2.49 36.02
CA MET A 1 -14.35 3.15 35.16
C MET A 1 -14.95 2.14 34.19
N THR A 2 -16.26 2.14 34.01
CA THR A 2 -16.94 1.25 33.05
C THR A 2 -16.90 1.84 31.64
N LEU A 3 -17.05 1.00 30.60
CA LEU A 3 -17.10 1.46 29.20
C LEU A 3 -18.24 2.47 28.97
N VAL A 4 -19.34 2.36 29.71
CA VAL A 4 -20.51 3.25 29.63
C VAL A 4 -20.17 4.64 30.17
N GLN A 5 -19.47 4.72 31.31
CA GLN A 5 -19.06 5.99 31.90
C GLN A 5 -18.13 6.76 30.94
N VAL A 6 -17.16 6.07 30.35
CA VAL A 6 -16.24 6.66 29.38
C VAL A 6 -16.99 7.09 28.10
N ALA A 7 -17.88 6.26 27.59
CA ALA A 7 -18.69 6.57 26.41
C ALA A 7 -19.55 7.83 26.61
N ASN A 8 -20.21 7.93 27.76
CA ASN A 8 -21.04 9.09 28.11
C ASN A 8 -20.19 10.36 28.30
N HIS A 9 -19.02 10.25 28.95
CA HIS A 9 -18.12 11.38 29.15
C HIS A 9 -17.62 11.98 27.83
N PHE A 10 -17.30 11.14 26.85
CA PHE A 10 -16.82 11.58 25.54
C PHE A 10 -17.94 11.76 24.49
N ASN A 11 -19.20 11.58 24.87
CA ASN A 11 -20.37 11.61 23.96
C ASN A 11 -20.17 10.74 22.70
N VAL A 12 -19.72 9.50 22.88
CA VAL A 12 -19.51 8.53 21.80
C VAL A 12 -20.24 7.22 22.09
N SER A 13 -20.42 6.39 21.07
CA SER A 13 -21.05 5.08 21.24
C SER A 13 -20.21 4.16 22.15
N ARG A 14 -20.89 3.33 22.96
CA ARG A 14 -20.23 2.28 23.77
C ARG A 14 -19.38 1.34 22.90
N ILE A 15 -19.80 1.09 21.66
CA ILE A 15 -19.08 0.25 20.69
C ILE A 15 -17.73 0.87 20.31
N THR A 16 -17.65 2.20 20.18
CA THR A 16 -16.40 2.91 19.90
C THR A 16 -15.38 2.68 21.01
N ILE A 17 -15.80 2.86 22.27
CA ILE A 17 -14.93 2.62 23.43
C ILE A 17 -14.54 1.14 23.55
N ALA A 18 -15.47 0.21 23.31
CA ALA A 18 -15.17 -1.21 23.32
C ALA A 18 -14.10 -1.58 22.27
N ARG A 19 -14.23 -1.07 21.02
CA ARG A 19 -13.25 -1.29 19.95
C ARG A 19 -11.89 -0.67 20.25
N LEU A 20 -11.85 0.52 20.87
CA LEU A 20 -10.61 1.14 21.32
C LEU A 20 -9.95 0.33 22.44
N ASN A 21 -10.72 -0.19 23.39
CA ASN A 21 -10.21 -1.03 24.45
C ASN A 21 -9.62 -2.35 23.91
N THR A 22 -10.31 -3.01 22.98
CA THR A 22 -9.76 -4.18 22.28
C THR A 22 -8.46 -3.82 21.56
N ARG A 23 -8.43 -2.71 20.80
CA ARG A 23 -7.22 -2.25 20.11
C ARG A 23 -6.06 -2.00 21.06
N LEU A 24 -6.32 -1.34 22.20
CA LEU A 24 -5.32 -1.06 23.22
C LEU A 24 -4.75 -2.35 23.81
N ARG A 25 -5.60 -3.36 24.06
CA ARG A 25 -5.15 -4.68 24.53
C ARG A 25 -4.33 -5.43 23.48
N ASP A 26 -4.72 -5.35 22.21
CA ASP A 26 -4.04 -6.08 21.13
C ASP A 26 -2.70 -5.47 20.74
N THR A 27 -2.59 -4.13 20.77
CA THR A 27 -1.46 -3.41 20.16
C THR A 27 -0.73 -2.46 21.11
N GLY A 28 -1.20 -2.29 22.34
CA GLY A 28 -0.63 -1.35 23.31
C GLY A 28 -0.87 0.12 22.97
N THR A 29 -1.64 0.42 21.92
CA THR A 29 -1.88 1.80 21.47
C THR A 29 -3.30 2.00 20.97
N THR A 30 -3.83 3.20 21.16
CA THR A 30 -5.08 3.66 20.57
C THR A 30 -4.87 4.41 19.25
N ASN A 31 -3.61 4.65 18.86
CA ASN A 31 -3.25 5.35 17.62
C ASN A 31 -3.89 4.72 16.39
N ASP A 32 -4.07 5.54 15.37
CA ASP A 32 -4.56 5.06 14.09
C ASP A 32 -3.56 4.09 13.45
N ARG A 33 -4.09 2.96 12.98
CA ARG A 33 -3.29 1.97 12.25
C ARG A 33 -2.94 2.51 10.87
N PRO A 34 -1.72 2.22 10.36
CA PRO A 34 -1.38 2.56 8.99
C PRO A 34 -2.39 1.91 8.04
N ARG A 35 -2.93 2.71 7.11
CA ARG A 35 -3.83 2.20 6.08
C ARG A 35 -3.01 1.32 5.13
N SER A 36 -3.51 0.13 4.80
CA SER A 36 -2.83 -0.83 3.91
C SER A 36 -2.61 -0.31 2.48
N GLY A 37 -3.42 0.68 2.05
CA GLY A 37 -3.34 1.27 0.72
C GLY A 37 -3.68 0.28 -0.40
N ARG A 38 -3.44 0.70 -1.65
CA ARG A 38 -3.70 -0.15 -2.82
C ARG A 38 -2.51 -1.08 -3.08
N PRO A 39 -2.73 -2.40 -3.27
CA PRO A 39 -1.67 -3.33 -3.64
C PRO A 39 -0.95 -2.93 -4.94
N ARG A 40 0.34 -3.26 -5.02
CA ARG A 40 1.15 -3.04 -6.22
C ARG A 40 0.62 -3.86 -7.40
N LYS A 41 0.60 -3.23 -8.59
CA LYS A 41 0.29 -3.90 -9.87
C LYS A 41 1.39 -4.83 -10.38
N THR A 42 2.59 -4.69 -9.82
CA THR A 42 3.79 -5.44 -10.20
C THR A 42 4.37 -6.17 -9.00
N THR A 43 5.07 -7.28 -9.25
CA THR A 43 5.84 -8.03 -8.25
C THR A 43 7.26 -7.48 -8.14
N LEU A 44 7.99 -7.86 -7.09
CA LEU A 44 9.39 -7.46 -6.93
C LEU A 44 10.28 -7.95 -8.09
N ARG A 45 9.99 -9.14 -8.64
CA ARG A 45 10.71 -9.67 -9.81
C ARG A 45 10.45 -8.83 -11.06
N GLN A 46 9.21 -8.42 -11.29
CA GLN A 46 8.85 -7.53 -12.40
C GLN A 46 9.50 -6.15 -12.24
N ASP A 47 9.49 -5.60 -11.02
CA ASP A 47 10.14 -4.32 -10.71
C ASP A 47 11.66 -4.37 -10.99
N ARG A 48 12.34 -5.47 -10.64
CA ARG A 48 13.76 -5.70 -10.97
C ARG A 48 13.99 -5.79 -12.48
N HIS A 49 13.13 -6.53 -13.20
CA HIS A 49 13.24 -6.65 -14.65
C HIS A 49 13.11 -5.27 -15.33
N ILE A 50 12.09 -4.48 -14.95
CA ILE A 50 11.89 -3.11 -15.42
C ILE A 50 13.17 -2.29 -15.20
N ARG A 51 13.76 -2.35 -14.00
CA ARG A 51 15.00 -1.63 -13.68
C ARG A 51 16.14 -2.05 -14.59
N ILE A 52 16.39 -3.35 -14.75
CA ILE A 52 17.49 -3.87 -15.57
C ILE A 52 17.35 -3.46 -17.04
N VAL A 53 16.14 -3.53 -17.60
CA VAL A 53 15.87 -3.11 -18.98
C VAL A 53 16.28 -1.65 -19.21
N HIS A 54 15.90 -0.75 -18.30
CA HIS A 54 16.22 0.67 -18.42
C HIS A 54 17.66 1.02 -18.01
N LEU A 55 18.35 0.16 -17.25
CA LEU A 55 19.79 0.32 -17.00
C LEU A 55 20.63 -0.07 -18.21
N ARG A 56 20.26 -1.16 -18.91
CA ARG A 56 20.97 -1.63 -20.11
C ARG A 56 20.68 -0.74 -21.31
N ASN A 57 19.42 -0.33 -21.47
CA ASN A 57 18.96 0.47 -22.59
C ASN A 57 18.30 1.75 -22.09
N ARG A 58 19.13 2.77 -21.80
CA ARG A 58 18.69 4.01 -21.13
C ARG A 58 17.58 4.77 -21.84
N PHE A 59 17.50 4.65 -23.16
CA PHE A 59 16.52 5.37 -24.00
C PHE A 59 15.25 4.57 -24.32
N VAL A 60 15.07 3.36 -23.77
CA VAL A 60 13.83 2.60 -23.95
C VAL A 60 12.64 3.36 -23.38
N ASN A 61 11.53 3.39 -24.13
CA ASN A 61 10.31 4.05 -23.68
C ASN A 61 9.57 3.18 -22.66
N ALA A 62 9.11 3.78 -21.56
CA ALA A 62 8.27 3.12 -20.57
C ALA A 62 7.02 2.43 -21.16
N SER A 63 6.45 2.97 -22.25
CA SER A 63 5.32 2.35 -22.96
C SER A 63 5.71 1.06 -23.71
N GLN A 64 6.94 0.97 -24.20
CA GLN A 64 7.46 -0.27 -24.79
C GLN A 64 7.64 -1.33 -23.69
N THR A 65 8.32 -0.98 -22.59
CA THR A 65 8.50 -1.89 -21.45
C THR A 65 7.16 -2.38 -20.89
N ALA A 66 6.15 -1.50 -20.81
CA ALA A 66 4.81 -1.84 -20.35
C ALA A 66 4.06 -2.84 -21.26
N ARG A 67 4.35 -2.85 -22.58
CA ARG A 67 3.79 -3.84 -23.51
C ARG A 67 4.37 -5.23 -23.29
N HIS A 68 5.66 -5.32 -22.95
CA HIS A 68 6.37 -6.58 -22.78
C HIS A 68 6.36 -7.11 -21.34
N THR A 69 5.89 -6.31 -20.37
CA THR A 69 5.85 -6.71 -18.96
C THR A 69 4.42 -7.01 -18.54
N HIS A 70 4.16 -8.26 -18.19
CA HIS A 70 2.92 -8.64 -17.53
C HIS A 70 2.94 -8.18 -16.07
N GLY A 71 1.77 -7.78 -15.55
CA GLY A 71 1.57 -7.41 -14.16
C GLY A 71 1.42 -8.61 -13.25
N ARG A 72 1.15 -8.37 -11.97
CA ARG A 72 1.05 -9.39 -10.92
C ARG A 72 0.04 -10.52 -11.23
N HIS A 73 -1.05 -10.19 -11.94
CA HIS A 73 -2.10 -11.13 -12.32
C HIS A 73 -2.13 -11.35 -13.84
N ASN A 74 -0.97 -11.35 -14.49
CA ASN A 74 -0.80 -11.38 -15.95
C ASN A 74 -1.46 -10.25 -16.76
N ASN A 75 -2.15 -9.32 -16.09
CA ASN A 75 -2.73 -8.13 -16.70
C ASN A 75 -1.67 -7.19 -17.24
N ARG A 76 -1.96 -6.50 -18.35
CA ARG A 76 -1.08 -5.47 -18.91
C ARG A 76 -0.87 -4.32 -17.92
N ILE A 77 0.39 -3.92 -17.72
CA ILE A 77 0.71 -2.75 -16.90
C ILE A 77 0.68 -1.47 -17.75
N SER A 78 0.45 -0.33 -17.12
CA SER A 78 0.51 0.96 -17.82
C SER A 78 1.94 1.51 -17.86
N ALA A 79 2.24 2.38 -18.83
CA ALA A 79 3.50 3.12 -18.86
C ALA A 79 3.73 3.94 -17.57
N GLN A 80 2.65 4.44 -16.96
CA GLN A 80 2.73 5.14 -15.67
C GLN A 80 3.20 4.22 -14.54
N THR A 81 2.81 2.94 -14.57
CA THR A 81 3.29 1.95 -13.60
C THR A 81 4.80 1.77 -13.73
N VAL A 82 5.31 1.64 -14.95
CA VAL A 82 6.76 1.56 -15.23
C VAL A 82 7.50 2.79 -14.71
N ARG A 83 7.02 4.01 -15.03
CA ARG A 83 7.64 5.26 -14.54
C ARG A 83 7.64 5.34 -13.01
N LYS A 84 6.55 4.93 -12.35
CA LYS A 84 6.50 4.88 -10.87
C LYS A 84 7.55 3.93 -10.29
N ARG A 85 7.87 2.82 -10.97
CA ARG A 85 8.94 1.90 -10.53
C ARG A 85 10.31 2.49 -10.71
N LEU A 86 10.57 3.14 -11.85
CA LEU A 86 11.85 3.78 -12.09
C LEU A 86 12.12 4.92 -11.09
N ARG A 87 11.11 5.74 -10.77
CA ARG A 87 11.21 6.81 -9.74
C ARG A 87 11.39 6.32 -8.30
N GLN A 88 11.07 5.05 -8.02
CA GLN A 88 11.27 4.48 -6.68
C GLN A 88 12.71 4.06 -6.43
N VAL A 89 13.51 3.91 -7.49
CA VAL A 89 14.86 3.36 -7.43
C VAL A 89 15.94 4.34 -7.92
N GLY A 90 15.52 5.48 -8.49
CA GLY A 90 16.37 6.55 -8.97
C GLY A 90 15.94 7.86 -8.34
#